data_AF-A0A934H1R2-F1
#
_entry.id   AF-A0A934H1R2-F1
#
_cell.length_a   1.000
_cell.length_b   1.000
_cell.length_c   1.000
_cell.angle_alpha   90.00
_cell.angle_beta   90.00
_cell.angle_gamma   90.00
#
_symmetry.space_group_name_H-M   'P 1'
#
loop_
_entity.id
_entity.type
_entity.pdbx_description
1 polymer ?
#
loop_
_entity_poly.entity_id
_entity_poly.type
_entity_poly.pdbx_seq_one_letter_code
_entity_poly.pdbx_strand_id
1 'polypeptide(L)'
;MKNNGWFNFLLLIVLGVGIYFIVTTVRDAVNETAANANSALQPLSEANQSMQTQVAQLLNPTPTIIPDPVTYITEIRSLARLETIQYSIEKVITAEMGQGSFGFLFGDKLLFVAHGYVIAGIDMAKIEPQHMRYEGGVLYVTLPPAEVFVATLNNEKSYVYDRDTGIFTKGINDLETLARQSAEQEILKAAMEDGILNQAQVNAEAFLIRFFAALGFPNTIFVK
;
A
#
# COMPACT_ATOMS: atom_id res chain seq x y z
N MET A 1 41.44 104.20 37.64
CA MET A 1 40.61 103.10 38.19
C MET A 1 40.30 102.16 37.04
N LYS A 2 40.91 100.97 37.00
CA LYS A 2 40.89 100.05 35.85
C LYS A 2 39.63 99.17 35.92
N ASN A 3 38.85 99.14 34.85
CA ASN A 3 37.49 98.57 34.79
C ASN A 3 37.52 97.03 34.78
N ASN A 4 37.18 96.39 35.91
CA ASN A 4 37.15 94.93 36.06
C ASN A 4 35.89 94.26 35.48
N GLY A 5 34.95 95.02 34.92
CA GLY A 5 33.69 94.48 34.37
C GLY A 5 33.86 93.55 33.17
N TRP A 6 34.87 93.78 32.33
CA TRP A 6 35.13 92.98 31.13
C TRP A 6 35.57 91.54 31.45
N PHE A 7 36.40 91.38 32.50
CA PHE A 7 36.90 90.07 32.90
C PHE A 7 35.81 89.20 33.52
N ASN A 8 34.94 89.80 34.35
CA ASN A 8 33.79 89.09 34.92
C ASN A 8 32.77 88.68 33.84
N PHE A 9 32.59 89.49 32.79
CA PHE A 9 31.72 89.16 31.67
C PHE A 9 32.25 87.97 30.85
N LEU A 10 33.55 87.95 30.55
CA LEU A 10 34.19 86.80 29.87
C LEU A 10 34.10 85.52 30.71
N LEU A 11 34.28 85.63 32.03
CA LEU A 11 34.21 84.49 32.93
C LEU A 11 32.80 83.87 32.96
N LEU A 12 31.75 84.70 32.94
CA LEU A 12 30.36 84.22 32.85
C LEU A 12 30.04 83.52 31.53
N ILE A 13 30.57 83.99 30.40
CA ILE A 13 30.38 83.34 29.10
C ILE A 13 31.02 81.95 29.10
N VAL A 14 32.26 81.82 29.57
CA VAL A 14 32.96 80.53 29.63
C VAL A 14 32.22 79.54 30.53
N LEU A 15 31.70 80.01 31.66
CA LEU A 15 30.92 79.19 32.61
C LEU A 15 29.59 78.73 31.98
N GLY A 16 28.92 79.61 31.23
CA GLY A 16 27.72 79.27 30.47
C GLY A 16 27.96 78.22 29.37
N VAL A 17 29.07 78.35 28.63
CA VAL A 17 29.47 77.37 27.61
C VAL A 17 29.81 76.01 28.25
N GLY A 18 30.50 76.02 29.39
CA GLY A 18 30.80 74.80 30.14
C GLY A 18 29.53 74.07 30.63
N ILE A 19 28.58 74.82 31.19
CA ILE A 19 27.27 74.27 31.61
C ILE A 19 26.51 73.71 30.41
N TYR A 20 26.49 74.44 29.29
CA TYR A 20 25.84 73.98 28.06
C TYR A 20 26.40 72.64 27.59
N PHE A 21 27.74 72.51 27.53
CA PHE A 21 28.40 71.27 27.14
C PHE A 21 28.06 70.10 28.07
N ILE A 22 28.07 70.31 29.39
CA ILE A 22 27.71 69.27 30.37
C ILE A 22 26.27 68.81 30.17
N VAL A 23 25.33 69.74 29.96
CA VAL A 23 23.92 69.42 29.75
C VAL A 23 23.72 68.65 28.45
N THR A 24 24.42 69.00 27.37
CA THR A 24 24.33 68.26 26.10
C THR A 24 24.89 66.85 26.23
N THR A 25 26.06 66.66 26.86
CA THR A 25 26.68 65.34 27.03
C THR A 25 25.82 64.40 27.87
N VAL A 26 25.18 64.91 28.94
CA VAL A 26 24.29 64.10 29.78
C VAL A 26 23.00 63.73 29.04
N ARG A 27 22.44 64.64 28.23
CA ARG A 27 21.24 64.34 27.42
C ARG A 27 21.50 63.27 26.38
N ASP A 28 22.64 63.34 25.69
CA ASP A 28 22.99 62.38 24.65
C ASP A 28 23.22 60.98 25.25
N ALA A 29 23.90 60.89 26.40
CA ALA A 29 24.11 59.62 27.12
C ALA A 29 22.80 58.98 27.61
N VAL A 30 21.82 59.77 28.05
CA VAL A 30 20.50 59.26 28.48
C VAL A 30 19.70 58.73 27.28
N ASN A 31 19.79 59.41 26.13
CA ASN A 31 19.07 59.01 24.92
C ASN A 31 19.61 57.70 24.32
N GLU A 32 20.93 57.47 24.33
CA GLU A 32 21.53 56.20 23.89
C GLU A 32 21.18 55.03 24.83
N THR A 33 21.11 55.28 26.14
CA THR A 33 20.77 54.25 27.13
C THR A 33 19.29 53.85 27.07
N ALA A 34 18.39 54.79 26.74
CA ALA A 34 16.96 54.51 26.57
C ALA A 34 16.66 53.68 25.31
N ALA A 35 17.43 53.85 24.24
CA ALA A 35 17.27 53.07 23.00
C ALA A 35 17.66 51.58 23.20
N ASN A 36 18.70 51.31 23.99
CA ASN A 36 19.19 49.95 24.26
C ASN A 36 18.29 49.14 25.21
N ALA A 37 17.51 49.81 26.06
CA ALA A 37 16.57 49.14 26.97
C ALA A 37 15.41 48.44 26.23
N ASN A 38 15.01 48.95 25.06
CA ASN A 38 13.92 48.36 24.27
C ASN A 38 14.35 47.08 23.51
N SER A 39 15.63 46.94 23.18
CA SER A 39 16.16 45.75 22.50
C SER A 39 16.23 44.51 23.40
N ALA A 40 16.40 44.70 24.72
CA ALA A 40 16.45 43.60 25.69
C ALA A 40 15.07 42.92 25.93
N LEU A 41 13.97 43.57 25.52
CA LEU A 41 12.60 43.08 25.72
C LEU A 41 11.99 42.46 24.46
N GLN A 42 12.63 42.60 23.30
CA GLN A 42 12.20 42.00 22.04
C GLN A 42 12.04 40.46 22.11
N PRO A 43 13.00 39.68 22.66
CA PRO A 43 12.87 38.22 22.68
C PRO A 43 11.71 37.71 23.56
N LEU A 44 11.26 38.50 24.55
CA LEU A 44 10.11 38.14 25.40
C LEU A 44 8.77 38.30 24.66
N SER A 45 8.67 39.27 23.76
CA SER A 45 7.48 39.49 22.93
C SER A 45 7.31 38.36 21.90
N GLU A 46 8.40 37.95 21.26
CA GLU A 46 8.42 36.84 20.29
C GLU A 46 8.09 35.49 20.96
N ALA A 47 8.65 35.24 22.15
CA ALA A 47 8.33 34.06 22.95
C ALA A 47 6.83 33.99 23.29
N ASN A 48 6.23 35.11 23.71
CA ASN A 48 4.82 35.15 24.10
C ASN A 48 3.88 34.88 22.91
N GLN A 49 4.20 35.37 21.71
CA GLN A 49 3.43 35.09 20.50
C GLN A 49 3.51 33.61 20.10
N SER A 50 4.71 33.00 20.17
CA SER A 50 4.88 31.58 19.85
C SER A 50 4.16 30.64 20.83
N MET A 51 4.07 31.02 22.11
CA MET A 51 3.33 30.26 23.12
C MET A 51 1.81 30.29 22.88
N GLN A 52 1.27 31.43 22.44
CA GLN A 52 -0.16 31.56 22.12
C GLN A 52 -0.57 30.61 20.99
N THR A 53 0.27 30.42 19.98
CA THR A 53 -0.01 29.51 18.86
C THR A 53 -0.04 28.04 19.29
N GLN A 54 0.88 27.63 20.17
CA GLN A 54 0.92 26.26 20.71
C GLN A 54 -0.28 25.97 21.61
N VAL A 55 -0.69 26.93 22.44
CA VAL A 55 -1.88 26.80 23.29
C VAL A 55 -3.15 26.74 22.43
N ALA A 56 -3.24 27.51 21.35
CA ALA A 56 -4.39 27.46 20.43
C ALA A 56 -4.58 26.08 19.75
N GLN A 57 -3.49 25.38 19.44
CA GLN A 57 -3.54 24.03 18.86
C GLN A 57 -3.99 22.96 19.85
N LEU A 58 -3.64 23.12 21.14
CA LEU A 58 -4.12 22.23 22.21
C LEU A 58 -5.58 22.50 22.57
N LEU A 59 -6.03 23.75 22.48
CA LEU A 59 -7.40 24.14 22.80
C LEU A 59 -8.39 23.91 21.66
N ASN A 60 -7.91 23.80 20.41
CA ASN A 60 -8.74 23.53 19.23
C ASN A 60 -8.20 22.30 18.47
N PRO A 61 -8.34 21.07 19.03
CA PRO A 61 -7.99 19.87 18.29
C PRO A 61 -8.83 19.81 17.02
N THR A 62 -8.19 19.74 15.86
CA THR A 62 -8.91 19.53 14.60
C THR A 62 -9.47 18.10 14.62
N PRO A 63 -10.78 17.90 14.36
CA PRO A 63 -11.35 16.56 14.35
C PRO A 63 -10.64 15.68 13.32
N THR A 64 -10.04 14.59 13.77
CA THR A 64 -9.61 13.53 12.85
C THR A 64 -10.84 12.68 12.56
N ILE A 65 -11.48 12.92 11.43
CA ILE A 65 -12.57 12.06 10.96
C ILE A 65 -11.95 10.75 10.49
N ILE A 66 -12.13 9.68 11.26
CA ILE A 66 -11.81 8.33 10.82
C ILE A 66 -13.03 7.85 10.02
N PRO A 67 -12.94 7.74 8.68
CA PRO A 67 -14.05 7.26 7.88
C PRO A 67 -14.44 5.84 8.29
N ASP A 68 -15.75 5.56 8.29
CA ASP A 68 -16.30 4.27 8.66
C ASP A 68 -15.84 3.18 7.66
N PRO A 69 -15.32 2.03 8.11
CA PRO A 69 -14.94 0.92 7.23
C PRO A 69 -16.06 0.50 6.26
N VAL A 70 -17.34 0.75 6.58
CA VAL A 70 -18.48 0.42 5.70
C VAL A 70 -18.35 1.03 4.30
N THR A 71 -17.83 2.25 4.17
CA THR A 71 -17.61 2.85 2.84
C THR A 71 -16.68 1.96 2.03
N TYR A 72 -15.45 1.73 2.50
CA TYR A 72 -14.39 0.99 1.81
C TYR A 72 -14.72 -0.46 1.43
N ILE A 73 -15.59 -1.12 2.19
CA ILE A 73 -16.05 -2.48 1.89
C ILE A 73 -16.81 -2.52 0.56
N THR A 74 -17.49 -1.43 0.19
CA THR A 74 -18.17 -1.35 -1.11
C THR A 74 -17.18 -1.30 -2.27
N GLU A 75 -16.09 -0.55 -2.15
CA GLU A 75 -15.03 -0.50 -3.17
C GLU A 75 -14.28 -1.84 -3.26
N ILE A 76 -14.05 -2.54 -2.15
CA ILE A 76 -13.42 -3.88 -2.16
C ILE A 76 -14.31 -4.90 -2.87
N ARG A 77 -15.62 -4.91 -2.55
CA ARG A 77 -16.58 -5.80 -3.21
C ARG A 77 -16.75 -5.52 -4.70
N SER A 78 -16.41 -4.31 -5.17
CA SER A 78 -16.39 -3.99 -6.60
C SER A 78 -15.36 -4.82 -7.39
N LEU A 79 -14.30 -5.31 -6.74
CA LEU A 79 -13.33 -6.21 -7.37
C LEU A 79 -13.96 -7.58 -7.68
N ALA A 80 -14.99 -7.99 -6.93
CA ALA A 80 -15.72 -9.28 -6.96
C ALA A 80 -14.83 -10.53 -6.82
N ARG A 81 -13.78 -10.64 -7.62
CA ARG A 81 -12.80 -11.71 -7.70
C ARG A 81 -11.41 -11.11 -7.92
N LEU A 82 -10.47 -11.38 -7.02
CA LEU A 82 -9.08 -10.97 -7.17
C LEU A 82 -8.24 -12.16 -7.65
N GLU A 83 -8.01 -12.25 -8.95
CA GLU A 83 -7.12 -13.26 -9.57
C GLU A 83 -5.67 -12.80 -9.45
N THR A 84 -4.80 -13.63 -8.85
CA THR A 84 -3.44 -13.21 -8.47
C THR A 84 -2.34 -14.09 -9.01
N ILE A 85 -2.71 -15.22 -9.62
CA ILE A 85 -1.75 -16.13 -10.23
C ILE A 85 -2.41 -16.99 -11.31
N GLN A 86 -1.61 -17.32 -12.32
CA GLN A 86 -1.94 -18.32 -13.32
C GLN A 86 -0.75 -19.26 -13.50
N TYR A 87 -1.00 -20.56 -13.42
CA TYR A 87 -0.05 -21.60 -13.83
C TYR A 87 -0.42 -22.11 -15.22
N SER A 88 0.58 -22.37 -16.04
CA SER A 88 0.43 -23.06 -17.33
C SER A 88 1.13 -24.40 -17.22
N ILE A 89 0.40 -25.48 -17.49
CA ILE A 89 0.82 -26.85 -17.24
C ILE A 89 0.68 -27.64 -18.54
N GLU A 90 1.71 -28.42 -18.82
CA GLU A 90 1.71 -29.39 -19.90
C GLU A 90 1.84 -30.79 -19.31
N LYS A 91 0.99 -31.71 -19.73
CA LYS A 91 1.01 -33.09 -19.26
C LYS A 91 0.63 -34.06 -20.36
N VAL A 92 1.33 -35.19 -20.41
CA VAL A 92 1.02 -36.27 -21.35
C VAL A 92 0.14 -37.28 -20.65
N ILE A 93 -1.06 -37.49 -21.19
CA ILE A 93 -2.04 -38.45 -20.68
C ILE A 93 -2.08 -39.65 -21.61
N THR A 94 -2.00 -40.84 -21.03
CA THR A 94 -2.19 -42.10 -21.77
C THR A 94 -3.54 -42.68 -21.38
N ALA A 95 -4.42 -42.87 -22.36
CA ALA A 95 -5.72 -43.52 -22.17
C ALA A 95 -5.74 -44.84 -22.95
N GLU A 96 -6.16 -45.93 -22.31
CA GLU A 96 -6.11 -47.27 -22.89
C GLU A 96 -7.40 -48.03 -22.60
N MET A 97 -7.87 -48.80 -23.59
CA MET A 97 -9.02 -49.70 -23.48
C MET A 97 -8.72 -51.02 -24.19
N GLY A 98 -9.24 -52.14 -23.67
CA GLY A 98 -9.20 -53.43 -24.38
C GLY A 98 -7.81 -54.08 -24.50
N GLN A 99 -6.83 -53.70 -23.66
CA GLN A 99 -5.44 -54.18 -23.69
C GLN A 99 -5.21 -55.63 -23.17
N GLY A 100 -6.18 -56.53 -23.37
CA GLY A 100 -6.06 -57.95 -23.00
C GLY A 100 -5.27 -58.79 -24.02
N SER A 101 -5.33 -60.13 -23.91
CA SER A 101 -4.63 -61.06 -24.84
C SER A 101 -4.99 -60.89 -26.32
N PHE A 102 -6.08 -60.17 -26.63
CA PHE A 102 -6.51 -59.81 -27.98
C PHE A 102 -6.45 -58.29 -28.25
N GLY A 103 -5.61 -57.55 -27.52
CA GLY A 103 -5.47 -56.09 -27.67
C GLY A 103 -5.06 -55.65 -29.08
N PHE A 104 -4.32 -56.49 -29.83
CA PHE A 104 -4.02 -56.21 -31.23
C PHE A 104 -5.27 -56.23 -32.16
N LEU A 105 -6.33 -56.90 -31.73
CA LEU A 105 -7.60 -56.99 -32.46
C LEU A 105 -8.61 -55.95 -31.99
N PHE A 106 -8.67 -55.71 -30.67
CA PHE A 106 -9.76 -54.97 -30.02
C PHE A 106 -9.29 -53.82 -29.10
N GLY A 107 -7.99 -53.56 -29.01
CA GLY A 107 -7.43 -52.53 -28.15
C GLY A 107 -7.52 -51.14 -28.78
N ASP A 108 -7.53 -50.12 -27.91
CA ASP A 108 -7.42 -48.71 -28.29
C ASP A 108 -6.51 -48.03 -27.28
N LYS A 109 -5.44 -47.39 -27.76
CA LYS A 109 -4.48 -46.66 -26.94
C LYS A 109 -4.32 -45.27 -27.52
N LEU A 110 -4.41 -44.26 -26.66
CA LEU A 110 -4.34 -42.86 -27.01
C LEU A 110 -3.27 -42.18 -26.17
N LEU A 111 -2.33 -41.50 -26.82
CA LEU A 111 -1.41 -40.57 -26.18
C LEU A 111 -1.87 -39.14 -26.47
N PHE A 112 -2.26 -38.43 -25.43
CA PHE A 112 -2.79 -37.07 -25.50
C PHE A 112 -1.83 -36.10 -24.82
N VAL A 113 -1.38 -35.08 -25.55
CA VAL A 113 -0.57 -33.99 -25.00
C VAL A 113 -1.51 -32.87 -24.60
N ALA A 114 -1.70 -32.71 -23.29
CA ALA A 114 -2.59 -31.73 -22.71
C ALA A 114 -1.82 -30.48 -22.30
N HIS A 115 -2.24 -29.34 -22.83
CA HIS A 115 -1.82 -28.04 -22.34
C HIS A 115 -3.00 -27.38 -21.68
N GLY A 116 -2.85 -26.93 -20.44
CA GLY A 116 -3.90 -26.20 -19.75
C GLY A 116 -3.34 -25.12 -18.84
N TYR A 117 -4.26 -24.42 -18.20
CA TYR A 117 -3.92 -23.40 -17.23
C TYR A 117 -4.88 -23.43 -16.06
N VAL A 118 -4.35 -23.01 -14.92
CA VAL A 118 -5.07 -22.91 -13.66
C VAL A 118 -4.93 -21.49 -13.13
N ILE A 119 -6.05 -20.84 -12.84
CA ILE A 119 -6.09 -19.49 -12.26
C ILE A 119 -6.59 -19.60 -10.84
N ALA A 120 -5.89 -18.95 -9.91
CA ALA A 120 -6.27 -18.90 -8.51
C ALA A 120 -6.17 -17.48 -7.94
N GLY A 121 -6.88 -17.25 -6.84
CA GLY A 121 -6.92 -15.97 -6.18
C GLY A 121 -7.90 -15.95 -5.02
N ILE A 122 -8.32 -14.75 -4.60
CA ILE A 122 -9.21 -14.56 -3.45
C ILE A 122 -10.57 -14.04 -3.93
N ASP A 123 -11.64 -14.69 -3.49
CA ASP A 123 -12.99 -14.21 -3.73
C ASP A 123 -13.32 -13.07 -2.76
N MET A 124 -13.29 -11.86 -3.28
CA MET A 124 -13.49 -10.63 -2.50
C MET A 124 -14.96 -10.46 -2.10
N ALA A 125 -15.89 -11.15 -2.76
CA ALA A 125 -17.31 -11.12 -2.37
C ALA A 125 -17.54 -11.81 -1.01
N LYS A 126 -16.64 -12.70 -0.59
CA LYS A 126 -16.67 -13.35 0.73
C LYS A 126 -16.15 -12.46 1.86
N ILE A 127 -15.66 -11.25 1.56
CA ILE A 127 -15.25 -10.29 2.58
C ILE A 127 -16.48 -9.54 3.12
N GLU A 128 -16.55 -9.49 4.45
CA GLU A 128 -17.62 -8.87 5.21
C GLU A 128 -17.03 -7.78 6.12
N PRO A 129 -17.86 -6.82 6.59
CA PRO A 129 -17.38 -5.77 7.47
C PRO A 129 -16.66 -6.26 8.72
N GLN A 130 -17.11 -7.38 9.27
CA GLN A 130 -16.49 -8.00 10.44
C GLN A 130 -15.08 -8.54 10.20
N HIS A 131 -14.69 -8.77 8.94
CA HIS A 131 -13.34 -9.21 8.56
C HIS A 131 -12.35 -8.05 8.50
N MET A 132 -12.79 -6.80 8.72
CA MET A 132 -11.95 -5.62 8.66
C MET A 132 -12.10 -4.79 9.92
N ARG A 133 -10.98 -4.47 10.56
CA ARG A 133 -10.96 -3.69 11.79
C ARG A 133 -9.82 -2.71 11.78
N TYR A 134 -10.12 -1.43 11.99
CA TYR A 134 -9.12 -0.38 12.05
C TYR A 134 -8.96 0.09 13.49
N GLU A 135 -7.81 -0.18 14.08
CA GLU A 135 -7.50 0.18 15.47
C GLU A 135 -6.05 0.64 15.59
N GLY A 136 -5.82 1.74 16.31
CA GLY A 136 -4.47 2.22 16.60
C GLY A 136 -3.62 2.58 15.37
N GLY A 137 -4.24 2.95 14.25
CA GLY A 137 -3.53 3.29 13.01
C GLY A 137 -3.16 2.08 12.13
N VAL A 138 -3.66 0.89 12.46
CA VAL A 138 -3.41 -0.37 11.74
C VAL A 138 -4.74 -0.96 11.28
N LEU A 139 -4.80 -1.33 10.00
CA LEU A 139 -5.91 -2.07 9.42
C LEU A 139 -5.65 -3.57 9.56
N TYR A 140 -6.46 -4.26 10.36
CA TYR A 140 -6.47 -5.71 10.47
C TYR A 140 -7.48 -6.27 9.47
N VAL A 141 -7.04 -7.21 8.63
CA VAL A 141 -7.89 -7.82 7.60
C VAL A 141 -7.80 -9.34 7.69
N THR A 142 -8.95 -9.99 7.84
CA THR A 142 -9.09 -11.44 7.65
C THR A 142 -9.44 -11.70 6.19
N LEU A 143 -8.54 -12.33 5.46
CA LEU A 143 -8.82 -12.72 4.07
C LEU A 143 -9.44 -14.12 4.02
N PRO A 144 -10.42 -14.35 3.13
CA PRO A 144 -10.86 -15.70 2.85
C PRO A 144 -9.71 -16.48 2.21
N PRO A 145 -9.69 -17.82 2.36
CA PRO A 145 -8.67 -18.64 1.74
C PRO A 145 -8.72 -18.50 0.22
N ALA A 146 -7.54 -18.49 -0.41
CA ALA A 146 -7.45 -18.54 -1.85
C ALA A 146 -8.10 -19.81 -2.43
N GLU A 147 -8.72 -19.67 -3.59
CA GLU A 147 -9.37 -20.76 -4.31
C GLU A 147 -9.02 -20.75 -5.79
N VAL A 148 -9.24 -21.90 -6.45
CA VAL A 148 -9.10 -22.02 -7.90
C VAL A 148 -10.38 -21.52 -8.57
N PHE A 149 -10.24 -20.54 -9.45
CA PHE A 149 -11.34 -19.98 -10.23
C PHE A 149 -11.52 -20.67 -11.58
N VAL A 150 -10.41 -21.07 -12.19
CA VAL A 150 -10.39 -21.70 -13.51
C VAL A 150 -9.38 -22.83 -13.49
N ALA A 151 -9.77 -23.99 -14.00
CA ALA A 151 -8.87 -25.08 -14.36
C ALA A 151 -9.39 -25.70 -15.64
N THR A 152 -8.67 -25.51 -16.75
CA THR A 152 -9.16 -25.94 -18.06
C THR A 152 -8.02 -26.22 -19.04
N LEU A 153 -8.34 -26.94 -20.10
CA LEU A 153 -7.47 -27.19 -21.22
C LEU A 153 -7.48 -26.02 -22.20
N ASN A 154 -6.30 -25.74 -22.76
CA ASN A 154 -6.19 -24.98 -23.98
C ASN A 154 -6.40 -25.94 -25.16
N ASN A 155 -7.60 -25.90 -25.75
CA ASN A 155 -7.97 -26.77 -26.87
C ASN A 155 -7.16 -26.52 -28.14
N GLU A 156 -6.64 -25.32 -28.35
CA GLU A 156 -5.81 -24.99 -29.53
C GLU A 156 -4.40 -25.59 -29.42
N LYS A 157 -3.89 -25.70 -28.19
CA LYS A 157 -2.56 -26.25 -27.91
C LYS A 157 -2.59 -27.74 -27.59
N SER A 158 -3.71 -28.28 -27.12
CA SER A 158 -3.81 -29.70 -26.74
C SER A 158 -4.17 -30.57 -27.93
N TYR A 159 -3.44 -31.65 -28.13
CA TYR A 159 -3.61 -32.52 -29.30
C TYR A 159 -3.35 -33.99 -28.97
N VAL A 160 -3.92 -34.86 -29.80
CA VAL A 160 -3.60 -36.29 -29.81
C VAL A 160 -2.25 -36.46 -30.50
N TYR A 161 -1.27 -36.95 -29.75
CA TYR A 161 0.06 -37.22 -30.27
C TYR A 161 0.11 -38.53 -31.04
N ASP A 162 -0.47 -39.58 -30.47
CA ASP A 162 -0.51 -40.91 -31.07
C ASP A 162 -1.81 -41.63 -30.71
N ARG A 163 -2.28 -42.50 -31.61
CA ARG A 163 -3.42 -43.39 -31.35
C ARG A 163 -3.21 -44.71 -32.07
N ASP A 164 -3.15 -45.78 -31.30
CA ASP A 164 -3.07 -47.15 -31.79
C ASP A 164 -4.42 -47.85 -31.59
N THR A 165 -5.05 -48.24 -32.70
CA THR A 165 -6.36 -48.91 -32.71
C THR A 165 -6.25 -50.28 -33.34
N GLY A 166 -6.79 -51.29 -32.67
CA GLY A 166 -6.87 -52.65 -33.19
C GLY A 166 -7.72 -52.77 -34.45
N ILE A 167 -7.47 -53.84 -35.22
CA ILE A 167 -8.03 -54.05 -36.57
C ILE A 167 -9.56 -54.13 -36.59
N PHE A 168 -10.18 -54.62 -35.51
CA PHE A 168 -11.64 -54.78 -35.40
C PHE A 168 -12.31 -53.75 -34.47
N THR A 169 -11.55 -52.78 -33.96
CA THR A 169 -12.06 -51.72 -33.10
C THR A 169 -12.77 -50.67 -33.95
N LYS A 170 -14.06 -50.43 -33.69
CA LYS A 170 -14.73 -49.23 -34.21
C LYS A 170 -14.30 -48.08 -33.33
N GLY A 171 -13.33 -47.28 -33.77
CA GLY A 171 -12.73 -46.17 -33.02
C GLY A 171 -13.76 -45.49 -32.12
N ILE A 172 -13.67 -45.75 -30.82
CA ILE A 172 -14.66 -45.29 -29.86
C ILE A 172 -14.35 -43.81 -29.62
N ASN A 173 -15.30 -42.91 -29.91
CA ASN A 173 -15.15 -41.46 -29.70
C ASN A 173 -15.00 -41.07 -28.21
N ASP A 174 -15.24 -42.01 -27.31
CA ASP A 174 -15.21 -41.78 -25.86
C ASP A 174 -13.77 -41.72 -25.30
N LEU A 175 -12.80 -42.41 -25.91
CA LEU A 175 -11.45 -42.52 -25.32
C LEU A 175 -10.71 -41.17 -25.28
N GLU A 176 -10.86 -40.34 -26.31
CA GLU A 176 -10.30 -38.98 -26.29
C GLU A 176 -11.01 -38.09 -25.26
N THR A 177 -12.34 -38.22 -25.14
CA THR A 177 -13.11 -37.47 -24.14
C THR A 177 -12.64 -37.81 -22.73
N LEU A 178 -12.45 -39.10 -22.44
CA LEU A 178 -11.89 -39.59 -21.17
C LEU A 178 -10.46 -39.06 -20.94
N ALA A 179 -9.61 -39.07 -21.98
CA ALA A 179 -8.25 -38.52 -21.87
C ALA A 179 -8.25 -37.02 -21.55
N ARG A 180 -9.15 -36.23 -22.18
CA ARG A 180 -9.30 -34.79 -21.90
C ARG A 180 -9.81 -34.54 -20.49
N GLN A 181 -10.82 -35.28 -20.03
CA GLN A 181 -11.32 -35.18 -18.66
C GLN A 181 -10.25 -35.53 -17.63
N SER A 182 -9.49 -36.60 -17.88
CA SER A 182 -8.37 -36.98 -17.03
C SER A 182 -7.27 -35.92 -17.04
N ALA A 183 -6.99 -35.31 -18.20
CA ALA A 183 -6.03 -34.23 -18.32
C ALA A 183 -6.39 -33.00 -17.49
N GLU A 184 -7.65 -32.55 -17.52
CA GLU A 184 -8.13 -31.42 -16.72
C GLU A 184 -7.91 -31.66 -15.22
N GLN A 185 -8.22 -32.87 -14.74
CA GLN A 185 -8.03 -33.26 -13.35
C GLN A 185 -6.54 -33.29 -12.98
N GLU A 186 -5.70 -33.87 -13.84
CA GLU A 186 -4.27 -33.98 -13.61
C GLU A 186 -3.54 -32.63 -13.66
N ILE A 187 -4.02 -31.68 -14.48
CA ILE A 187 -3.54 -30.30 -14.52
C ILE A 187 -3.91 -29.55 -13.25
N LEU A 188 -5.17 -29.65 -12.81
CA LEU A 188 -5.59 -29.07 -11.54
C LEU A 188 -4.77 -29.63 -10.38
N LYS A 189 -4.63 -30.95 -10.32
CA LYS A 189 -3.86 -31.63 -9.29
C LYS A 189 -2.41 -31.17 -9.28
N ALA A 190 -1.76 -31.09 -10.44
CA ALA A 190 -0.39 -30.59 -10.53
C ALA A 190 -0.26 -29.15 -10.02
N ALA A 191 -1.20 -28.25 -10.38
CA ALA A 191 -1.19 -26.88 -9.86
C ALA A 191 -1.35 -26.82 -8.33
N MET A 192 -2.21 -27.67 -7.78
CA MET A 192 -2.44 -27.76 -6.34
C MET A 192 -1.22 -28.31 -5.60
N GLU A 193 -0.56 -29.34 -6.14
CA GLU A 193 0.68 -29.92 -5.60
C GLU A 193 1.83 -28.92 -5.65
N ASP A 194 1.91 -28.10 -6.71
CA ASP A 194 2.88 -27.00 -6.85
C ASP A 194 2.53 -25.76 -5.99
N GLY A 195 1.48 -25.84 -5.17
CA GLY A 195 1.15 -24.84 -4.17
C GLY A 195 0.53 -23.56 -4.72
N ILE A 196 -0.20 -23.63 -5.84
CA ILE A 196 -0.81 -22.46 -6.48
C ILE A 196 -1.66 -21.61 -5.51
N LEU A 197 -2.40 -22.24 -4.58
CA LEU A 197 -3.23 -21.53 -3.61
C LEU A 197 -2.40 -20.74 -2.60
N ASN A 198 -1.28 -21.29 -2.14
CA ASN A 198 -0.37 -20.58 -1.23
C ASN A 198 0.22 -19.36 -1.92
N GLN A 199 0.66 -19.52 -3.17
CA GLN A 199 1.22 -18.42 -3.94
C GLN A 199 0.15 -17.38 -4.29
N ALA A 200 -1.09 -17.82 -4.59
CA ALA A 200 -2.23 -16.94 -4.81
C ALA A 200 -2.52 -16.07 -3.58
N GLN A 201 -2.49 -16.67 -2.38
CA GLN A 201 -2.67 -16.00 -1.10
C GLN A 201 -1.59 -14.93 -0.88
N VAL A 202 -0.31 -15.30 -1.02
CA VAL A 202 0.82 -14.38 -0.86
C VAL A 202 0.75 -13.22 -1.85
N ASN A 203 0.40 -13.50 -3.12
CA ASN A 203 0.26 -12.48 -4.14
C ASN A 203 -0.91 -11.52 -3.83
N ALA A 204 -2.03 -12.06 -3.34
CA ALA A 204 -3.19 -11.28 -2.94
C ALA A 204 -2.87 -10.35 -1.76
N GLU A 205 -2.21 -10.86 -0.73
CA GLU A 205 -1.75 -10.06 0.40
C GLU A 205 -0.83 -8.92 -0.04
N ALA A 206 0.15 -9.21 -0.90
CA ALA A 206 1.07 -8.21 -1.44
C ALA A 206 0.34 -7.13 -2.28
N PHE A 207 -0.64 -7.54 -3.09
CA PHE A 207 -1.49 -6.61 -3.83
C PHE A 207 -2.32 -5.73 -2.90
N LEU A 208 -2.98 -6.35 -1.92
CA LEU A 208 -3.90 -5.68 -1.01
C LEU A 208 -3.20 -4.71 -0.07
N ILE A 209 -1.96 -5.00 0.37
CA ILE A 209 -1.15 -4.02 1.11
C ILE A 209 -1.02 -2.71 0.33
N ARG A 210 -0.69 -2.79 -0.97
CA ARG A 210 -0.53 -1.59 -1.81
C ARG A 210 -1.88 -0.91 -2.07
N PHE A 211 -2.92 -1.70 -2.29
CA PHE A 211 -4.28 -1.21 -2.49
C PHE A 211 -4.79 -0.44 -1.27
N PHE A 212 -4.69 -1.01 -0.07
CA PHE A 212 -5.12 -0.37 1.16
C PHE A 212 -4.26 0.86 1.51
N ALA A 213 -2.95 0.82 1.26
CA ALA A 213 -2.11 2.00 1.40
C ALA A 213 -2.58 3.16 0.52
N ALA A 214 -2.98 2.89 -0.73
CA ALA A 214 -3.54 3.90 -1.64
C ALA A 214 -4.90 4.46 -1.16
N LEU A 215 -5.65 3.69 -0.37
CA LEU A 215 -6.91 4.11 0.25
C LEU A 215 -6.73 4.86 1.59
N GLY A 216 -5.49 5.05 2.05
CA GLY A 216 -5.18 5.76 3.30
C GLY A 216 -4.91 4.86 4.50
N PHE A 217 -4.73 3.55 4.30
CA PHE A 217 -4.35 2.59 5.35
C PHE A 217 -2.89 2.14 5.15
N PRO A 218 -1.90 2.95 5.58
CA PRO A 218 -0.48 2.67 5.30
C PRO A 218 0.05 1.43 6.00
N ASN A 219 -0.59 1.02 7.11
CA ASN A 219 -0.23 -0.17 7.87
C ASN A 219 -1.39 -1.16 7.81
N THR A 220 -1.20 -2.28 7.10
CA THR A 220 -2.16 -3.39 7.07
C THR A 220 -1.51 -4.66 7.60
N ILE A 221 -2.23 -5.39 8.45
CA ILE A 221 -1.84 -6.71 8.95
C ILE A 221 -2.93 -7.71 8.56
N PHE A 222 -2.53 -8.78 7.87
CA PHE A 222 -3.42 -9.90 7.61
C PHE A 222 -3.43 -10.85 8.81
N VAL A 223 -4.63 -11.17 9.28
CA VAL A 223 -4.86 -12.12 10.37
C VAL A 223 -5.39 -13.43 9.80
N LYS A 224 -4.99 -14.54 10.41
CA LYS A 224 -5.43 -15.89 10.05
C LYS A 224 -6.73 -16.27 10.75
#